data_AF-F2AZA9-F1
#
_entry.id   AF-F2AZA9-F1
#
_cell.length_a   1.000
_cell.length_b   1.000
_cell.length_c   1.000
_cell.angle_alpha   90.00
_cell.angle_beta   90.00
_cell.angle_gamma   90.00
#
_symmetry.space_group_name_H-M   'P 1'
#
loop_
_entity.id
_entity.type
_entity.pdbx_description
1 polymer ?
#
loop_
_entity_poly.entity_id
_entity_poly.type
_entity_poly.pdbx_seq_one_letter_code
_entity_poly.pdbx_strand_id
1 'polypeptide(L)'
;MSQPDSTLKTIVTATILCVVCSFAVSAAAVALRPMQEENKVLDRQRNILDAAGLSMGEFGKPAAELDKEQIETLWDWVSPELVDLETGEVNTDFVGEEAEKYDPREAARKKMTASRSPILNST
;
A
#
# COMPACT_ATOMS: atom_id res chain seq x y z
N MET A 1 22.12 54.30 -15.38
CA MET A 1 21.11 53.22 -15.22
C MET A 1 21.85 51.97 -14.77
N SER A 2 22.23 51.88 -13.49
CA SER A 2 22.93 50.69 -12.98
C SER A 2 21.92 49.55 -12.89
N GLN A 3 22.20 48.45 -13.57
CA GLN A 3 21.43 47.21 -13.48
C GLN A 3 22.14 46.32 -12.45
N PRO A 4 21.81 46.38 -11.14
CA PRO A 4 22.41 45.48 -10.18
C PRO A 4 21.82 44.07 -10.37
N ASP A 5 22.68 43.13 -10.77
CA ASP A 5 22.58 41.70 -10.48
C ASP A 5 21.31 40.97 -10.94
N SER A 6 21.18 40.77 -12.26
CA SER A 6 20.05 40.02 -12.85
C SER A 6 20.21 38.48 -12.78
N THR A 7 21.44 37.96 -12.74
CA THR A 7 21.70 36.50 -12.72
C THR A 7 21.68 35.89 -11.33
N LEU A 8 22.38 36.51 -10.37
CA LEU A 8 22.47 36.02 -8.98
C LEU A 8 21.10 36.05 -8.29
N LYS A 9 20.31 37.10 -8.55
CA LYS A 9 18.96 37.27 -8.01
C LYS A 9 17.97 36.27 -8.60
N THR A 10 18.13 35.91 -9.88
CA THR A 10 17.35 34.85 -10.53
C THR A 10 17.63 33.47 -9.91
N ILE A 11 18.91 33.14 -9.68
CA ILE A 11 19.28 31.86 -9.03
C ILE A 11 18.69 31.78 -7.63
N VAL A 12 18.83 32.83 -6.82
CA VAL A 12 18.24 32.87 -5.47
C VAL A 12 16.72 32.72 -5.50
N THR A 13 16.04 33.39 -6.44
CA THR A 13 14.58 33.30 -6.59
C THR A 13 14.15 31.89 -6.98
N ALA A 14 14.85 31.25 -7.91
CA ALA A 14 14.57 29.88 -8.33
C ALA A 14 14.79 28.90 -7.17
N THR A 15 15.86 29.05 -6.39
CA THR A 15 16.11 28.19 -5.22
C THR A 15 14.99 28.33 -4.18
N ILE A 16 14.56 29.55 -3.87
CA ILE A 16 13.46 29.78 -2.91
C ILE A 16 12.16 29.14 -3.42
N LEU A 17 11.83 29.34 -4.71
CA LEU A 17 10.64 28.74 -5.31
C LEU A 17 10.69 27.21 -5.28
N CYS A 18 11.85 26.61 -5.58
CA CYS A 18 12.05 25.16 -5.53
C CYS A 18 11.84 24.60 -4.12
N VAL A 19 12.35 25.29 -3.09
CA VAL A 19 12.17 24.87 -1.69
C VAL A 19 10.70 24.93 -1.29
N VAL A 20 9.99 26.01 -1.64
CA VAL A 20 8.56 26.16 -1.31
C VAL A 20 7.71 25.13 -2.06
N CYS A 21 7.96 24.93 -3.36
CA CYS A 21 7.19 23.98 -4.17
C CYS A 21 7.43 22.52 -3.73
N SER A 22 8.68 22.13 -3.43
CA SER A 22 8.97 20.77 -2.95
C SER A 22 8.34 20.48 -1.58
N PHE A 23 8.33 21.47 -0.69
CA PHE A 23 7.63 21.36 0.59
C PHE A 23 6.11 21.25 0.40
N ALA A 24 5.51 22.10 -0.43
CA ALA A 24 4.06 22.10 -0.68
C ALA A 24 3.57 20.77 -1.28
N VAL A 25 4.27 20.23 -2.30
CA VAL A 25 3.90 18.95 -2.92
C VAL A 25 4.07 17.80 -1.92
N SER A 26 5.14 17.81 -1.13
CA SER A 26 5.37 16.78 -0.10
C SER A 26 4.30 16.83 0.99
N ALA A 27 3.90 18.02 1.44
CA ALA A 27 2.83 18.20 2.42
C ALA A 27 1.47 17.73 1.89
N ALA A 28 1.11 18.10 0.67
CA ALA A 28 -0.13 17.63 0.03
C ALA A 28 -0.15 16.09 -0.12
N ALA A 29 1.00 15.50 -0.50
CA ALA A 29 1.12 14.06 -0.62
C ALA A 29 1.00 13.33 0.72
N VAL A 30 1.44 13.91 1.84
CA VAL A 30 1.29 13.30 3.17
C VAL A 30 -0.13 13.47 3.71
N ALA A 31 -0.77 14.62 3.47
CA ALA A 31 -2.14 14.86 3.91
C ALA A 31 -3.18 13.92 3.26
N LEU A 32 -2.95 13.49 2.02
CA LEU A 32 -3.85 12.57 1.31
C LEU A 32 -3.59 11.08 1.60
N ARG A 33 -2.43 10.72 2.15
CA ARG A 33 -2.10 9.32 2.50
C ARG A 33 -3.12 8.66 3.45
N PRO A 34 -3.54 9.27 4.57
CA PRO A 34 -4.44 8.60 5.50
C PRO A 34 -5.78 8.23 4.86
N MET A 35 -6.36 9.13 4.06
CA MET A 35 -7.62 8.84 3.36
C MET A 35 -7.45 7.77 2.27
N GLN A 36 -6.28 7.67 1.66
CA GLN A 36 -6.00 6.62 0.69
C GLN A 36 -5.78 5.27 1.37
N GLU A 37 -5.22 5.23 2.58
CA GLU A 37 -5.02 3.99 3.34
C GLU A 37 -6.36 3.38 3.78
N GLU A 38 -7.27 4.18 4.34
CA GLU A 38 -8.61 3.70 4.75
C GLU A 38 -9.40 3.14 3.54
N ASN A 39 -9.44 3.89 2.43
CA ASN A 39 -10.13 3.42 1.24
C ASN A 39 -9.47 2.20 0.60
N LYS A 40 -8.14 2.04 0.70
CA LYS A 40 -7.43 0.84 0.22
C LYS A 40 -7.77 -0.39 1.06
N VAL A 41 -7.94 -0.26 2.37
CA VAL A 41 -8.37 -1.37 3.23
C VAL A 41 -9.76 -1.83 2.84
N LEU A 42 -10.70 -0.88 2.70
CA LEU A 42 -12.07 -1.18 2.28
C LEU A 42 -12.13 -1.81 0.88
N ASP A 43 -11.33 -1.32 -0.06
CA ASP A 43 -11.24 -1.89 -1.41
C ASP A 43 -10.65 -3.32 -1.40
N ARG A 44 -9.66 -3.59 -0.55
CA ARG A 44 -9.13 -4.95 -0.36
C ARG A 44 -10.19 -5.89 0.21
N GLN A 45 -10.89 -5.48 1.26
CA GLN A 45 -11.96 -6.28 1.87
C GLN A 45 -13.05 -6.59 0.84
N ARG A 46 -13.50 -5.59 0.06
CA ARG A 46 -14.44 -5.79 -1.05
C ARG A 46 -13.95 -6.83 -2.05
N ASN A 47 -12.72 -6.69 -2.55
CA ASN A 47 -12.17 -7.62 -3.54
C ASN A 47 -12.03 -9.05 -2.98
N ILE A 48 -11.68 -9.21 -1.70
CA ILE A 48 -11.59 -10.51 -1.04
C ILE A 48 -12.98 -11.13 -0.88
N LEU A 49 -13.97 -10.36 -0.45
CA LEU A 49 -15.37 -10.81 -0.32
C LEU A 49 -15.99 -11.20 -1.67
N ASP A 50 -15.64 -10.47 -2.74
CA ASP A 50 -16.08 -10.79 -4.10
C ASP A 50 -15.44 -12.08 -4.61
N ALA A 51 -14.13 -12.25 -4.40
CA ALA A 51 -13.41 -13.47 -4.75
C ALA A 51 -13.89 -14.71 -3.97
N ALA A 52 -14.32 -14.52 -2.72
CA ALA A 52 -14.93 -15.56 -1.90
C ALA A 52 -16.40 -15.85 -2.29
N GLY A 53 -17.02 -14.99 -3.12
CA GLY A 53 -18.43 -15.11 -3.52
C GLY A 53 -19.43 -14.78 -2.41
N LEU A 54 -18.98 -14.24 -1.28
CA LEU A 54 -19.82 -13.91 -0.12
C LEU A 54 -20.75 -12.72 -0.40
N SER A 55 -20.28 -11.75 -1.20
CA SER A 55 -21.07 -10.60 -1.67
C SER A 55 -22.29 -11.05 -2.50
N MET A 56 -22.04 -11.93 -3.46
CA MET A 56 -23.05 -12.46 -4.39
C MET A 56 -23.98 -13.48 -3.72
N GLY A 57 -23.46 -14.29 -2.78
CA GLY A 57 -24.23 -15.30 -2.06
C GLY A 57 -25.24 -14.72 -1.07
N GLU A 58 -24.84 -13.71 -0.31
CA GLU A 58 -25.68 -13.14 0.75
C GLU A 58 -26.63 -12.05 0.23
N PHE A 59 -26.13 -11.15 -0.63
CA PHE A 59 -26.89 -9.97 -1.06
C PHE A 59 -27.25 -9.97 -2.55
N GLY A 60 -26.78 -10.94 -3.33
CA GLY A 60 -27.05 -11.03 -4.78
C GLY A 60 -26.45 -9.87 -5.58
N LYS A 61 -25.46 -9.17 -5.03
CA LYS A 61 -24.83 -7.99 -5.62
C LYS A 61 -23.31 -8.09 -5.59
N PRO A 62 -22.60 -7.49 -6.55
CA PRO A 62 -21.15 -7.45 -6.54
C PRO A 62 -20.65 -6.62 -5.33
N ALA A 63 -19.47 -6.97 -4.80
CA ALA A 63 -18.89 -6.31 -3.62
C ALA A 63 -18.74 -4.78 -3.76
N ALA A 64 -18.70 -4.27 -4.99
CA ALA A 64 -18.64 -2.85 -5.32
C ALA A 64 -19.94 -2.08 -4.98
N GLU A 65 -21.08 -2.77 -4.92
CA GLU A 65 -22.40 -2.18 -4.63
C GLU A 65 -22.82 -2.35 -3.15
N LEU A 66 -21.98 -2.99 -2.33
CA LEU A 66 -22.23 -3.16 -0.90
C LEU A 66 -21.81 -1.92 -0.10
N ASP A 67 -22.64 -1.57 0.87
CA ASP A 67 -22.36 -0.49 1.81
C ASP A 67 -21.29 -0.88 2.84
N LYS A 68 -20.67 0.10 3.50
CA LYS A 68 -19.57 -0.16 4.44
C LYS A 68 -19.99 -1.13 5.56
N GLU A 69 -21.20 -1.00 6.11
CA GLU A 69 -21.68 -1.86 7.20
C GLU A 69 -21.90 -3.32 6.75
N GLN A 70 -22.28 -3.53 5.49
CA GLN A 70 -22.48 -4.88 4.93
C GLN A 70 -21.15 -5.60 4.74
N ILE A 71 -20.10 -4.85 4.36
CA ILE A 71 -18.74 -5.37 4.21
C ILE A 71 -18.18 -5.79 5.56
N GLU A 72 -18.36 -4.98 6.61
CA GLU A 72 -17.91 -5.33 7.97
C GLU A 72 -18.60 -6.61 8.48
N THR A 73 -19.90 -6.75 8.26
CA THR A 73 -20.65 -7.95 8.68
C THR A 73 -20.15 -9.23 7.99
N LEU A 74 -19.82 -9.16 6.70
CA LEU A 74 -19.26 -10.30 5.98
C LEU A 74 -17.79 -10.55 6.32
N TRP A 75 -17.05 -9.51 6.71
CA TRP A 75 -15.65 -9.61 7.10
C TRP A 75 -15.46 -10.42 8.39
N ASP A 76 -16.43 -10.42 9.30
CA ASP A 76 -16.43 -11.29 10.49
C ASP A 76 -16.37 -12.79 10.16
N TRP A 77 -16.78 -13.19 8.96
CA TRP A 77 -16.72 -14.58 8.49
C TRP A 77 -15.38 -14.93 7.83
N VAL A 78 -14.52 -13.94 7.60
CA VAL A 78 -13.24 -14.09 6.93
C VAL A 78 -12.12 -14.06 7.97
N SER A 79 -11.41 -15.18 8.12
CA SER A 79 -10.23 -15.25 9.00
C SER A 79 -8.94 -15.17 8.17
N PRO A 80 -8.04 -14.21 8.44
CA PRO A 80 -6.76 -14.11 7.75
C PRO A 80 -5.77 -15.17 8.28
N GLU A 81 -5.39 -16.12 7.42
CA GLU A 81 -4.34 -17.11 7.72
C GLU A 81 -3.13 -16.91 6.79
N LEU A 82 -1.91 -17.01 7.34
CA LEU A 82 -0.68 -17.02 6.56
C LEU A 82 -0.26 -18.45 6.26
N VAL A 83 -0.06 -18.75 4.97
CA VAL A 83 0.37 -20.06 4.49
C VAL A 83 1.76 -19.94 3.86
N ASP A 84 2.66 -20.86 4.21
CA ASP A 84 3.96 -20.95 3.53
C ASP A 84 3.76 -21.56 2.13
N LEU A 85 4.18 -20.81 1.10
CA LEU A 85 4.01 -21.20 -0.31
C LEU A 85 4.93 -22.36 -0.73
N GLU A 86 5.96 -22.70 0.06
CA GLU A 86 6.88 -23.80 -0.23
C GLU A 86 6.45 -25.12 0.43
N THR A 87 5.90 -25.07 1.64
CA THR A 87 5.47 -26.27 2.39
C THR A 87 3.96 -26.51 2.35
N GLY A 88 3.17 -25.48 2.06
CA GLY A 88 1.71 -25.54 2.10
C GLY A 88 1.12 -25.60 3.51
N GLU A 89 1.96 -25.47 4.55
CA GLU A 89 1.53 -25.49 5.94
C GLU A 89 1.14 -24.08 6.40
N VAL A 90 0.10 -24.02 7.24
CA VAL A 90 -0.31 -22.78 7.89
C VAL A 90 0.77 -22.39 8.89
N ASN A 91 1.28 -21.16 8.77
CA ASN A 91 2.37 -20.67 9.58
C ASN A 91 1.82 -20.27 10.96
N THR A 92 1.94 -21.16 11.94
CA THR A 92 1.41 -20.96 13.30
C THR A 92 2.14 -19.87 14.09
N ASP A 93 3.26 -19.38 13.57
CA ASP A 93 4.05 -18.30 14.17
C ASP A 93 3.47 -16.91 13.89
N PHE A 94 2.53 -16.78 12.95
CA PHE A 94 1.87 -15.52 12.61
C PHE A 94 0.35 -15.71 12.54
N VAL A 95 -0.30 -15.70 13.70
CA VAL A 95 -1.75 -15.85 13.82
C VAL A 95 -2.35 -14.56 14.39
N GLY A 96 -3.35 -13.99 13.70
CA GLY A 96 -4.05 -12.76 14.14
C GLY A 96 -3.44 -11.47 13.59
N GLU A 97 -3.26 -10.44 14.44
CA GLU A 97 -2.86 -9.07 14.04
C GLU A 97 -1.54 -9.00 13.23
N GLU A 98 -0.67 -10.01 13.35
CA GLU A 98 0.61 -10.09 12.66
C GLU A 98 0.47 -10.58 11.21
N ALA A 99 -0.59 -11.35 10.91
CA ALA A 99 -0.96 -11.74 9.56
C ALA A 99 -1.57 -10.57 8.78
N GLU A 100 -2.41 -9.76 9.42
CA GLU A 100 -3.04 -8.59 8.80
C GLU A 100 -2.04 -7.48 8.46
N LYS A 101 -0.98 -7.35 9.28
CA LYS A 101 0.07 -6.35 9.11
C LYS A 101 1.20 -6.80 8.18
N TYR A 102 1.18 -8.06 7.75
CA TYR A 102 2.18 -8.61 6.85
C TYR A 102 2.00 -8.04 5.44
N ASP A 103 2.99 -7.33 4.91
CA ASP A 103 2.99 -6.89 3.51
C ASP A 103 3.64 -7.95 2.61
N PRO A 104 2.85 -8.74 1.86
CA PRO A 104 3.38 -9.76 0.96
C PRO A 104 4.25 -9.16 -0.16
N ARG A 105 4.08 -7.86 -0.49
CA ARG A 105 4.91 -7.19 -1.50
C ARG A 105 6.30 -6.87 -0.97
N GLU A 106 6.44 -6.49 0.30
CA GLU A 106 7.76 -6.33 0.92
C GLU A 106 8.46 -7.67 1.09
N ALA A 107 7.73 -8.69 1.54
CA ALA A 107 8.28 -10.03 1.68
C ALA A 107 8.72 -10.62 0.33
N ALA A 108 7.91 -10.45 -0.73
CA ALA A 108 8.26 -10.88 -2.09
C ALA A 108 9.48 -10.11 -2.62
N ARG A 109 9.57 -8.79 -2.36
CA ARG A 109 10.77 -8.01 -2.71
C ARG A 109 12.01 -8.57 -2.00
N LYS A 110 11.94 -8.83 -0.68
CA LYS A 110 13.04 -9.38 0.12
C LYS A 110 13.46 -10.80 -0.31
N LYS A 111 12.50 -11.70 -0.56
CA LYS A 111 12.79 -13.05 -1.14
C LYS A 111 13.40 -12.92 -2.54
N MET A 112 12.95 -11.98 -3.37
CA MET A 112 13.51 -11.77 -4.71
C MET A 112 14.94 -11.20 -4.68
N THR A 113 15.30 -10.35 -3.71
CA THR A 113 16.70 -9.93 -3.49
C THR A 113 17.57 -11.08 -2.97
N ALA A 114 17.03 -11.93 -2.10
CA ALA A 114 17.73 -13.09 -1.55
C ALA A 114 17.97 -14.20 -2.61
N SER A 115 16.96 -14.52 -3.42
CA SER A 115 17.03 -15.50 -4.52
C SER A 115 17.95 -15.05 -5.66
N ARG A 116 18.18 -13.74 -5.83
CA ARG A 116 19.10 -13.20 -6.85
C ARG A 116 20.58 -13.26 -6.46
N SER A 117 20.92 -13.71 -5.25
CA SER A 117 22.30 -13.67 -4.72
C SER A 117 23.15 -14.97 -4.74
N PRO A 118 22.83 -16.08 -5.43
CA PRO A 118 23.76 -17.22 -5.50
C PRO A 118 24.62 -17.31 -6.78
N ILE A 119 24.61 -16.33 -7.70
CA ILE A 119 25.36 -16.45 -8.99
C ILE A 119 26.56 -15.50 -9.12
N LEU A 120 26.90 -14.68 -8.11
CA LEU A 120 28.00 -13.70 -8.19
C LEU A 120 29.16 -13.94 -7.22
N ASN A 121 29.42 -15.18 -6.81
CA ASN A 121 30.70 -15.52 -6.18
C ASN A 121 31.12 -16.98 -6.42
N SER A 122 31.31 -17.34 -7.69
CA SER A 122 31.99 -18.58 -8.09
C SER A 122 32.39 -18.51 -9.57
N THR A 123 33.28 -17.60 -9.96
CA THR A 123 34.39 -17.82 -10.91
C THR A 123 35.33 -16.61 -10.86
#